data_AF-A0A5P2AWW9-F1
#
_entry.id   AF-A0A5P2AWW9-F1
#
_cell.length_a   1.000
_cell.length_b   1.000
_cell.length_c   1.000
_cell.angle_alpha   90.00
_cell.angle_beta   90.00
_cell.angle_gamma   90.00
#
_symmetry.space_group_name_H-M   'P 1'
#
loop_
_entity.id
_entity.type
_entity.pdbx_description
1 polymer ?
#
loop_
_entity_poly.entity_id
_entity_poly.type
_entity_poly.pdbx_seq_one_letter_code
_entity_poly.pdbx_strand_id
1 'polypeptide(L)'
;MAVTVDEVRAHALALPRTHEALVRDRVKFRVGRIVYVALSPDETVMGFSYPKEERAALVASQPEKFAMPAPRDERFNWVRVRLAAIDAEEMREIVTDAWRMVVPRRVANEHLRDTSAPAAGASAAGTPAVGTPAVGTPAAEPPWAEAPTFADLRAAADVFNGFTGVDRSWLALRERTRPGLDPARADHRDALLRWLNSWGCRIRYPRAGEPAPFDTGVAGWWATWSDTLPHGTLAGLDDAAVAAFGRAYGDLVTLPVTTGRSVRSLGPTAAAKALYALRPEAIMAWDAAIAERLHGTRDAAAFTRHLTLGRDWASAVLAETGATEAELPGLVGRPDVPLSKILDEFLYVRLSMRSSAP
;
A
#
# COMPACT_ATOMS: atom_id res chain seq x y z
N MET A 1 4.81 22.23 -13.46
CA MET A 1 3.84 23.22 -13.97
C MET A 1 2.56 23.07 -13.18
N ALA A 2 1.78 24.14 -12.99
CA ALA A 2 0.50 24.05 -12.28
C ALA A 2 -0.50 23.20 -13.07
N VAL A 3 -1.29 22.40 -12.36
CA VAL A 3 -2.33 21.55 -12.95
C VAL A 3 -3.47 22.40 -13.51
N THR A 4 -3.94 22.04 -14.71
CA THR A 4 -5.06 22.68 -15.40
C THR A 4 -6.36 21.90 -15.23
N VAL A 5 -7.50 22.57 -15.47
CA VAL A 5 -8.83 21.93 -15.48
C VAL A 5 -8.94 20.88 -16.59
N ASP A 6 -8.31 21.11 -17.73
CA ASP A 6 -8.34 20.16 -18.84
C ASP A 6 -7.58 18.87 -18.52
N GLU A 7 -6.49 18.94 -17.75
CA GLU A 7 -5.79 17.73 -17.26
C GLU A 7 -6.64 16.96 -16.26
N VAL A 8 -7.30 17.65 -15.31
CA VAL A 8 -8.25 17.03 -14.38
C VAL A 8 -9.40 16.38 -15.13
N ARG A 9 -9.97 17.09 -16.12
CA ARG A 9 -11.07 16.61 -16.96
C ARG A 9 -10.68 15.39 -17.77
N ALA A 10 -9.53 15.44 -18.45
CA ALA A 10 -9.02 14.34 -19.26
C ALA A 10 -8.86 13.07 -18.41
N HIS A 11 -8.26 13.19 -17.22
CA HIS A 11 -8.09 12.06 -16.33
C HIS A 11 -9.41 11.56 -15.74
N ALA A 12 -10.26 12.47 -15.24
CA ALA A 12 -11.53 12.10 -14.63
C ALA A 12 -12.47 11.39 -15.61
N LEU A 13 -12.54 11.84 -16.86
CA LEU A 13 -13.39 11.23 -17.88
C LEU A 13 -12.86 9.87 -18.39
N ALA A 14 -11.57 9.57 -18.19
CA ALA A 14 -11.02 8.24 -18.44
C ALA A 14 -11.45 7.22 -17.37
N LEU A 15 -11.85 7.67 -16.18
CA LEU A 15 -12.29 6.81 -15.09
C LEU A 15 -13.70 6.24 -15.35
N PRO A 16 -13.92 4.91 -15.27
CA PRO A 16 -15.19 4.30 -15.62
C PRO A 16 -16.37 4.86 -14.82
N ARG A 17 -17.50 5.00 -15.51
CA ARG A 17 -18.76 5.51 -14.98
C ARG A 17 -18.72 6.98 -14.56
N THR A 18 -17.62 7.69 -14.80
CA THR A 18 -17.55 9.13 -14.63
C THR A 18 -18.37 9.83 -15.72
N HIS A 19 -19.12 10.84 -15.33
CA HIS A 19 -19.63 11.86 -16.25
C HIS A 19 -19.39 13.25 -15.66
N GLU A 20 -19.15 14.21 -16.54
CA GLU A 20 -19.10 15.63 -16.19
C GLU A 20 -20.52 16.19 -16.08
N ALA A 21 -20.75 17.06 -15.11
CA ALA A 21 -21.98 17.84 -15.07
C ALA A 21 -21.73 19.23 -14.47
N LEU A 22 -22.12 20.24 -15.24
CA LEU A 22 -22.05 21.65 -14.86
C LEU A 22 -23.21 22.01 -13.93
N VAL A 23 -22.89 22.50 -12.74
CA VAL A 23 -23.91 22.97 -11.79
C VAL A 23 -23.48 24.31 -11.21
N ARG A 24 -24.23 25.38 -11.55
CA ARG A 24 -23.94 26.77 -11.13
C ARG A 24 -22.50 27.18 -11.48
N ASP A 25 -22.15 27.00 -12.75
CA ASP A 25 -20.83 27.35 -13.32
C ASP A 25 -19.66 26.66 -12.63
N ARG A 26 -19.88 25.43 -12.17
CA ARG A 26 -18.84 24.57 -11.60
C ARG A 26 -18.80 23.25 -12.34
N VAL A 27 -17.62 22.90 -12.81
CA VAL A 27 -17.30 21.57 -13.34
C VAL A 27 -17.30 20.58 -12.19
N LYS A 28 -18.04 19.47 -12.36
CA LYS A 28 -18.13 18.40 -11.37
C LYS A 28 -18.09 17.05 -12.06
N PHE A 29 -17.34 16.13 -11.49
CA PHE A 29 -17.24 14.75 -11.94
C PHE A 29 -18.01 13.83 -10.98
N ARG A 30 -18.81 12.95 -11.57
CA ARG A 30 -19.80 12.14 -10.85
C ARG A 30 -19.78 10.69 -11.28
N VAL A 31 -20.11 9.81 -10.33
CA VAL A 31 -20.57 8.45 -10.61
C VAL A 31 -22.01 8.31 -10.14
N GLY A 32 -22.93 8.08 -11.08
CA GLY A 32 -24.37 8.12 -10.80
C GLY A 32 -24.76 9.47 -10.18
N ARG A 33 -25.22 9.46 -8.92
CA ARG A 33 -25.61 10.68 -8.19
C ARG A 33 -24.52 11.26 -7.29
N ILE A 34 -23.40 10.57 -7.14
CA ILE A 34 -22.34 10.92 -6.19
C ILE A 34 -21.31 11.79 -6.90
N VAL A 35 -21.06 12.99 -6.37
CA VAL A 35 -19.95 13.86 -6.82
C VAL A 35 -18.69 13.41 -6.10
N TYR A 36 -17.60 13.22 -6.82
CA TYR A 36 -16.30 12.87 -6.22
C TYR A 36 -15.19 13.87 -6.49
N VAL A 37 -15.32 14.70 -7.54
CA VAL A 37 -14.47 15.86 -7.79
C VAL A 37 -15.33 17.06 -8.19
N ALA A 38 -14.98 18.25 -7.72
CA ALA A 38 -15.58 19.52 -8.15
C ALA A 38 -14.53 20.63 -8.19
N LEU A 39 -14.53 21.41 -9.27
CA LEU A 39 -13.65 22.56 -9.43
C LEU A 39 -14.36 23.84 -8.98
N SER A 40 -13.58 24.78 -8.43
CA SER A 40 -14.05 26.12 -8.13
C SER A 40 -14.30 26.91 -9.43
N PRO A 41 -15.18 27.94 -9.42
CA PRO A 41 -15.48 28.71 -10.62
C PRO A 41 -14.26 29.46 -11.22
N ASP A 42 -13.31 29.82 -10.36
CA ASP A 42 -12.04 30.44 -10.75
C ASP A 42 -10.96 29.40 -11.11
N GLU A 43 -11.31 28.11 -11.11
CA GLU A 43 -10.46 27.01 -11.54
C GLU A 43 -9.15 26.83 -10.74
N THR A 44 -9.02 27.50 -9.59
CA THR A 44 -7.79 27.45 -8.77
C THR A 44 -7.80 26.33 -7.72
N VAL A 45 -8.99 25.81 -7.38
CA VAL A 45 -9.19 24.85 -6.28
C VAL A 45 -10.00 23.64 -6.77
N MET A 46 -9.49 22.45 -6.44
CA MET A 46 -10.20 21.19 -6.64
C MET A 46 -10.67 20.63 -5.30
N GLY A 47 -11.98 20.48 -5.15
CA GLY A 47 -12.58 19.69 -4.09
C GLY A 47 -12.66 18.23 -4.50
N PHE A 48 -12.34 17.31 -3.60
CA PHE A 48 -12.38 15.88 -3.88
C PHE A 48 -12.90 15.06 -2.70
N SER A 49 -13.43 13.88 -2.99
CA SER A 49 -13.88 12.93 -1.97
C SER A 49 -12.72 12.48 -1.08
N TYR A 50 -12.89 12.65 0.23
CA TYR A 50 -11.89 12.27 1.23
C TYR A 50 -12.58 12.01 2.57
N PRO A 51 -12.12 11.05 3.41
CA PRO A 51 -12.77 10.74 4.68
C PRO A 51 -12.90 11.98 5.59
N LYS A 52 -14.12 12.25 6.06
CA LYS A 52 -14.43 13.43 6.88
C LYS A 52 -13.58 13.49 8.16
N GLU A 53 -13.27 12.34 8.73
CA GLU A 53 -12.54 12.20 9.98
C GLU A 53 -11.04 12.47 9.82
N GLU A 54 -10.50 12.33 8.61
CA GLU A 54 -9.07 12.41 8.32
C GLU A 54 -8.65 13.79 7.77
N ARG A 55 -9.59 14.55 7.18
CA ARG A 55 -9.27 15.80 6.47
C ARG A 55 -8.54 16.84 7.32
N ALA A 56 -8.83 16.92 8.63
CA ALA A 56 -8.17 17.88 9.51
C ALA A 56 -6.67 17.58 9.64
N ALA A 57 -6.29 16.30 9.65
CA ALA A 57 -4.89 15.89 9.70
C ALA A 57 -4.18 16.13 8.36
N LEU A 58 -4.84 15.86 7.24
CA LEU A 58 -4.31 16.17 5.90
C LEU A 58 -4.06 17.67 5.72
N VAL A 59 -5.01 18.50 6.16
CA VAL A 59 -4.87 19.97 6.10
C VAL A 59 -3.76 20.45 7.03
N ALA A 60 -3.62 19.86 8.23
CA ALA A 60 -2.56 20.22 9.15
C ALA A 60 -1.16 19.82 8.66
N SER A 61 -1.03 18.75 7.88
CA SER A 61 0.28 18.27 7.39
C SER A 61 0.82 19.06 6.22
N GLN A 62 -0.06 19.57 5.34
CA GLN A 62 0.30 20.36 4.15
C GLN A 62 -0.71 21.51 3.94
N PRO A 63 -0.75 22.51 4.84
CA PRO A 63 -1.73 23.60 4.81
C PRO A 63 -1.61 24.51 3.57
N GLU A 64 -0.44 24.54 2.93
CA GLU A 64 -0.16 25.22 1.67
C GLU A 64 -0.80 24.52 0.46
N LYS A 65 -1.04 23.20 0.54
CA LYS A 65 -1.73 22.43 -0.50
C LYS A 65 -3.20 22.26 -0.22
N PHE A 66 -3.54 21.81 0.99
CA PHE A 66 -4.89 21.38 1.34
C PHE A 66 -5.64 22.40 2.20
N ALA A 67 -6.96 22.42 2.06
CA ALA A 67 -7.83 23.27 2.85
C ALA A 67 -9.11 22.52 3.27
N MET A 68 -9.67 22.95 4.39
CA MET A 68 -10.98 22.48 4.83
C MET A 68 -12.06 22.79 3.78
N PRO A 69 -13.09 21.93 3.63
CA PRO A 69 -14.29 22.27 2.88
C PRO A 69 -14.95 23.55 3.39
N ALA A 70 -15.84 24.15 2.60
CA ALA A 70 -16.69 25.20 3.15
C ALA A 70 -17.60 24.62 4.25
N PRO A 71 -18.02 25.41 5.26
CA PRO A 71 -18.80 24.92 6.40
C PRO A 71 -20.04 24.07 6.02
N ARG A 72 -20.75 24.44 4.95
CA ARG A 72 -21.91 23.67 4.44
C ARG A 72 -21.55 22.29 3.87
N ASP A 73 -20.30 22.12 3.42
CA ASP A 73 -19.78 20.92 2.77
C ASP A 73 -19.07 20.02 3.80
N GLU A 74 -18.76 20.53 5.00
CA GLU A 74 -18.08 19.79 6.07
C GLU A 74 -18.85 18.56 6.57
N ARG A 75 -20.16 18.48 6.32
CA ARG A 75 -20.95 17.29 6.65
C ARG A 75 -20.65 16.09 5.74
N PHE A 76 -19.98 16.30 4.61
CA PHE A 76 -19.66 15.27 3.63
C PHE A 76 -18.19 14.79 3.73
N ASN A 77 -17.91 13.65 3.09
CA ASN A 77 -16.55 13.15 2.85
C ASN A 77 -15.88 13.98 1.76
N TRP A 78 -15.27 15.10 2.16
CA TRP A 78 -14.75 16.12 1.24
C TRP A 78 -13.53 16.83 1.84
N VAL A 79 -12.58 17.22 0.97
CA VAL A 79 -11.48 18.14 1.26
C VAL A 79 -11.15 18.94 0.00
N ARG A 80 -10.28 19.96 0.09
CA ARG A 80 -9.88 20.80 -1.04
C ARG A 80 -8.36 20.80 -1.21
N VAL A 81 -7.90 20.91 -2.45
CA VAL A 81 -6.50 21.13 -2.82
C VAL A 81 -6.39 22.33 -3.77
N ARG A 82 -5.31 23.11 -3.62
CA ARG A 82 -4.94 24.20 -4.55
C ARG A 82 -4.22 23.60 -5.75
N LEU A 83 -4.74 23.80 -6.96
CA LEU A 83 -4.16 23.19 -8.17
C LEU A 83 -2.75 23.69 -8.49
N ALA A 84 -2.43 24.93 -8.09
CA ALA A 84 -1.08 25.49 -8.24
C ALA A 84 -0.03 24.83 -7.33
N ALA A 85 -0.46 24.07 -6.32
CA ALA A 85 0.42 23.47 -5.31
C ALA A 85 0.67 21.96 -5.53
N ILE A 86 0.12 21.41 -6.61
CA ILE A 86 0.25 20.00 -7.01
C ILE A 86 0.66 19.91 -8.48
N ASP A 87 1.29 18.80 -8.85
CA ASP A 87 1.63 18.49 -10.25
C ASP A 87 0.63 17.49 -10.86
N ALA A 88 0.84 17.16 -12.15
CA ALA A 88 -0.04 16.28 -12.90
C ALA A 88 -0.09 14.85 -12.34
N GLU A 89 0.97 14.38 -11.68
CA GLU A 89 1.02 13.05 -11.09
C GLU A 89 0.20 13.00 -9.81
N GLU A 90 0.46 13.93 -8.88
CA GLU A 90 -0.29 14.09 -7.63
C GLU A 90 -1.79 14.34 -7.91
N MET A 91 -2.12 15.09 -8.97
CA MET A 91 -3.51 15.25 -9.44
C MET A 91 -4.15 13.91 -9.80
N ARG A 92 -3.47 13.06 -10.59
CA ARG A 92 -4.02 11.77 -11.02
C ARG A 92 -4.26 10.86 -9.84
N GLU A 93 -3.35 10.84 -8.87
CA GLU A 93 -3.52 10.07 -7.63
C GLU A 93 -4.76 10.54 -6.86
N ILE A 94 -4.85 11.85 -6.59
CA ILE A 94 -5.97 12.45 -5.86
C ILE A 94 -7.32 12.14 -6.53
N VAL A 95 -7.41 12.35 -7.85
CA VAL A 95 -8.66 12.14 -8.61
C VAL A 95 -9.03 10.66 -8.64
N THR A 96 -8.05 9.77 -8.81
CA THR A 96 -8.27 8.31 -8.83
C THR A 96 -8.73 7.80 -7.46
N ASP A 97 -8.10 8.24 -6.38
CA ASP A 97 -8.48 7.83 -5.03
C ASP A 97 -9.84 8.36 -4.60
N ALA A 98 -10.17 9.60 -4.97
CA ALA A 98 -11.50 10.15 -4.78
C ALA A 98 -12.57 9.34 -5.54
N TRP A 99 -12.27 8.92 -6.78
CA TRP A 99 -13.16 8.07 -7.57
C TRP A 99 -13.36 6.68 -6.94
N ARG A 100 -12.30 6.06 -6.40
CA ARG A 100 -12.37 4.75 -5.72
C ARG A 100 -13.29 4.78 -4.49
N MET A 101 -13.51 5.94 -3.87
CA MET A 101 -14.46 6.07 -2.76
C MET A 101 -15.92 5.97 -3.20
N VAL A 102 -16.24 6.20 -4.48
CA VAL A 102 -17.62 6.36 -4.96
C VAL A 102 -18.06 5.27 -5.93
N VAL A 103 -17.14 4.42 -6.39
CA VAL A 103 -17.45 3.27 -7.24
C VAL A 103 -17.47 1.95 -6.47
N PRO A 104 -18.21 0.92 -6.96
CA PRO A 104 -18.06 -0.43 -6.44
C PRO A 104 -16.61 -0.90 -6.55
N ARG A 105 -16.11 -1.60 -5.52
CA ARG A 105 -14.72 -2.10 -5.45
C ARG A 105 -14.30 -2.88 -6.69
N ARG A 106 -15.22 -3.65 -7.28
CA ARG A 106 -14.97 -4.40 -8.52
C ARG A 106 -14.59 -3.50 -9.69
N VAL A 107 -15.30 -2.39 -9.87
CA VAL A 107 -15.05 -1.41 -10.95
C VAL A 107 -13.70 -0.72 -10.75
N ALA A 108 -13.40 -0.34 -9.51
CA ALA A 108 -12.08 0.21 -9.17
C ALA A 108 -10.96 -0.77 -9.53
N ASN A 109 -11.11 -2.03 -9.12
CA ASN A 109 -10.11 -3.05 -9.37
C ASN A 109 -9.96 -3.37 -10.87
N GLU A 110 -11.05 -3.43 -11.63
CA GLU A 110 -11.03 -3.65 -13.08
C GLU A 110 -10.32 -2.50 -13.80
N HIS A 111 -10.66 -1.24 -13.50
CA HIS A 111 -10.03 -0.10 -14.14
C HIS A 111 -8.54 0.04 -13.83
N LEU A 112 -8.15 -0.20 -12.58
CA LEU A 112 -6.74 -0.15 -12.17
C LEU A 112 -5.93 -1.27 -12.82
N ARG A 113 -6.57 -2.38 -13.22
CA ARG A 113 -5.97 -3.44 -14.05
C ARG A 113 -5.92 -3.04 -15.53
N ASP A 114 -6.96 -2.44 -16.08
CA ASP A 114 -7.04 -2.07 -17.50
C ASP A 114 -6.09 -0.91 -17.85
N THR A 115 -5.92 0.05 -16.94
CA THR A 115 -5.01 1.20 -17.12
C THR A 115 -3.53 0.80 -16.95
N SER A 116 -3.27 -0.40 -16.45
CA SER A 116 -1.92 -0.99 -16.37
C SER A 116 -1.60 -1.93 -17.56
N ALA A 117 -2.49 -2.06 -18.55
CA ALA A 117 -2.28 -2.82 -19.79
C ALA A 117 -1.97 -1.90 -21.00
N PRO A 118 -1.01 -2.22 -21.89
CA PRO A 118 -0.72 -1.42 -23.07
C PRO A 118 -1.79 -1.57 -24.16
N ALA A 119 -2.08 -0.48 -24.88
CA ALA A 119 -3.04 -0.44 -25.98
C ALA A 119 -2.44 -0.89 -27.33
N ALA A 120 -2.88 -2.05 -27.83
CA ALA A 120 -2.87 -2.47 -29.24
C ALA A 120 -3.89 -3.64 -29.36
N GLY A 121 -4.71 -3.88 -30.36
CA GLY A 121 -4.88 -3.37 -31.73
C GLY A 121 -5.63 -4.49 -32.48
N ALA A 122 -6.78 -4.15 -33.08
CA ALA A 122 -7.78 -4.95 -33.82
C ALA A 122 -7.45 -6.31 -34.51
N SER A 123 -8.53 -7.14 -34.55
CA SER A 123 -8.90 -8.21 -35.54
C SER A 123 -8.29 -9.62 -35.35
N ALA A 124 -8.95 -10.79 -35.51
CA ALA A 124 -10.23 -11.17 -36.09
C ALA A 124 -10.72 -12.55 -35.56
N ALA A 125 -12.06 -12.73 -35.57
CA ALA A 125 -12.86 -13.93 -35.86
C ALA A 125 -12.45 -15.36 -35.38
N GLY A 126 -13.40 -16.03 -34.69
CA GLY A 126 -13.56 -17.49 -34.74
C GLY A 126 -14.09 -18.15 -33.46
N THR A 127 -15.40 -18.37 -33.38
CA THR A 127 -16.03 -19.46 -32.57
C THR A 127 -16.68 -20.39 -33.60
N PRO A 128 -16.99 -21.70 -33.34
CA PRO A 128 -17.08 -22.39 -32.04
C PRO A 128 -16.54 -23.84 -32.02
N ALA A 129 -16.46 -24.46 -30.84
CA ALA A 129 -16.93 -25.85 -30.59
C ALA A 129 -16.84 -26.24 -29.10
N VAL A 130 -17.90 -26.91 -28.63
CA VAL A 130 -18.08 -27.48 -27.29
C VAL A 130 -17.37 -28.85 -27.19
N GLY A 131 -16.64 -29.09 -26.10
CA GLY A 131 -16.03 -30.38 -25.76
C GLY A 131 -15.77 -30.54 -24.24
N THR A 132 -16.23 -31.67 -23.72
CA THR A 132 -16.26 -32.25 -22.35
C THR A 132 -15.00 -32.05 -21.48
N PRO A 133 -15.09 -32.00 -20.13
CA PRO A 133 -13.98 -31.61 -19.26
C PRO A 133 -12.91 -32.70 -19.17
N ALA A 134 -11.67 -32.35 -19.49
CA ALA A 134 -10.51 -33.18 -19.21
C ALA A 134 -10.01 -32.94 -17.78
N VAL A 135 -9.66 -34.05 -17.12
CA VAL A 135 -8.98 -34.15 -15.83
C VAL A 135 -7.89 -33.09 -15.72
N GLY A 136 -7.95 -32.30 -14.64
CA GLY A 136 -7.08 -31.16 -14.41
C GLY A 136 -5.61 -31.53 -14.56
N THR A 137 -4.94 -30.88 -15.50
CA THR A 137 -3.49 -30.74 -15.54
C THR A 137 -3.01 -30.29 -14.15
N PRO A 138 -1.93 -30.87 -13.58
CA PRO A 138 -1.33 -30.29 -12.38
C PRO A 138 -1.06 -28.82 -12.66
N ALA A 139 -1.47 -27.95 -11.73
CA ALA A 139 -1.28 -26.51 -11.86
C ALA A 139 0.19 -26.24 -12.21
N ALA A 140 0.42 -25.49 -13.29
CA ALA A 140 1.75 -25.05 -13.68
C ALA A 140 2.48 -24.48 -12.45
N GLU A 141 3.75 -24.85 -12.27
CA GLU A 141 4.59 -24.27 -11.23
C GLU A 141 4.48 -22.74 -11.29
N PRO A 142 4.24 -22.07 -10.15
CA PRO A 142 3.97 -20.65 -10.19
C PRO A 142 5.26 -19.89 -10.59
N PRO A 143 5.17 -18.81 -11.37
CA PRO A 143 6.27 -18.26 -12.18
C PRO A 143 7.32 -17.43 -11.40
N TRP A 144 7.70 -17.85 -10.20
CA TRP A 144 8.61 -17.13 -9.30
C TRP A 144 9.69 -18.03 -8.67
N ALA A 145 9.98 -19.17 -9.29
CA ALA A 145 11.00 -20.11 -8.83
C ALA A 145 12.43 -19.52 -8.79
N GLU A 146 12.70 -18.45 -9.56
CA GLU A 146 14.02 -17.85 -9.65
C GLU A 146 14.13 -16.57 -8.80
N ALA A 147 15.23 -16.47 -8.05
CA ALA A 147 15.57 -15.27 -7.29
C ALA A 147 15.82 -14.07 -8.21
N PRO A 148 15.48 -12.83 -7.80
CA PRO A 148 15.88 -11.64 -8.53
C PRO A 148 17.40 -11.57 -8.62
N THR A 149 17.90 -11.08 -9.76
CA THR A 149 19.32 -10.69 -9.87
C THR A 149 19.55 -9.34 -9.20
N PHE A 150 20.81 -8.99 -8.92
CA PHE A 150 21.19 -7.64 -8.50
C PHE A 150 20.69 -6.57 -9.50
N ALA A 151 20.75 -6.88 -10.80
CA ALA A 151 20.25 -5.99 -11.84
C ALA A 151 18.73 -5.77 -11.75
N ASP A 152 17.96 -6.82 -11.42
CA ASP A 152 16.52 -6.70 -11.21
C ASP A 152 16.17 -5.83 -10.00
N LEU A 153 16.92 -5.96 -8.90
CA LEU A 153 16.72 -5.13 -7.71
C LEU A 153 17.02 -3.66 -8.01
N ARG A 154 18.12 -3.37 -8.73
CA ARG A 154 18.46 -2.00 -9.15
C ARG A 154 17.40 -1.40 -10.07
N ALA A 155 16.86 -2.19 -11.01
CA ALA A 155 15.78 -1.73 -11.87
C ALA A 155 14.49 -1.42 -11.08
N ALA A 156 14.15 -2.23 -10.07
CA ALA A 156 13.00 -1.94 -9.20
C ALA A 156 13.24 -0.70 -8.32
N ALA A 157 14.46 -0.53 -7.81
CA ALA A 157 14.87 0.64 -7.07
C ALA A 157 14.75 1.93 -7.89
N ASP A 158 15.17 1.92 -9.16
CA ASP A 158 15.05 3.08 -10.06
C ASP A 158 13.58 3.51 -10.22
N VAL A 159 12.65 2.56 -10.32
CA VAL A 159 11.22 2.83 -10.35
C VAL A 159 10.76 3.48 -9.05
N PHE A 160 11.15 2.92 -7.90
CA PHE A 160 10.75 3.43 -6.59
C PHE A 160 11.34 4.81 -6.29
N ASN A 161 12.58 5.08 -6.71
CA ASN A 161 13.22 6.40 -6.58
C ASN A 161 12.52 7.47 -7.43
N GLY A 162 11.77 7.08 -8.46
CA GLY A 162 10.92 7.97 -9.23
C GLY A 162 9.67 8.45 -8.47
N PHE A 163 9.22 7.72 -7.45
CA PHE A 163 8.04 8.11 -6.68
C PHE A 163 8.37 9.22 -5.66
N THR A 164 7.67 10.34 -5.77
CA THR A 164 7.88 11.49 -4.88
C THR A 164 7.56 11.12 -3.42
N GLY A 165 8.58 11.16 -2.56
CA GLY A 165 8.41 10.94 -1.12
C GLY A 165 8.13 9.49 -0.71
N VAL A 166 8.51 8.52 -1.56
CA VAL A 166 8.25 7.08 -1.40
C VAL A 166 8.61 6.51 -0.03
N ASP A 167 9.67 7.02 0.60
CA ASP A 167 10.12 6.57 1.93
C ASP A 167 9.81 7.55 3.07
N ARG A 168 9.15 8.68 2.78
CA ARG A 168 8.93 9.75 3.76
C ARG A 168 8.29 9.23 5.05
N SER A 169 7.24 8.41 4.91
CA SER A 169 6.53 7.84 6.06
C SER A 169 7.38 6.84 6.84
N TRP A 170 8.20 6.05 6.14
CA TRP A 170 9.15 5.09 6.73
C TRP A 170 10.23 5.80 7.55
N LEU A 171 10.90 6.79 6.95
CA LEU A 171 11.95 7.57 7.61
C LEU A 171 11.40 8.33 8.82
N ALA A 172 10.19 8.89 8.71
CA ALA A 172 9.52 9.56 9.83
C ALA A 172 9.20 8.60 10.99
N LEU A 173 8.81 7.35 10.70
CA LEU A 173 8.62 6.33 11.74
C LEU A 173 9.95 6.02 12.43
N ARG A 174 11.00 5.72 11.64
CA ARG A 174 12.35 5.39 12.16
C ARG A 174 12.92 6.49 13.03
N GLU A 175 12.76 7.74 12.60
CA GLU A 175 13.15 8.93 13.34
C GLU A 175 12.47 9.01 14.71
N ARG A 176 11.14 8.85 14.71
CA ARG A 176 10.31 9.00 15.91
C ARG A 176 10.50 7.87 16.90
N THR A 177 10.93 6.71 16.44
CA THR A 177 11.08 5.51 17.28
C THR A 177 12.54 5.08 17.42
N ARG A 178 13.52 6.00 17.37
CA ARG A 178 14.92 5.61 17.58
C ARG A 178 15.15 4.99 18.98
N PRO A 179 16.08 4.01 19.12
CA PRO A 179 16.89 3.39 18.05
C PRO A 179 16.13 2.34 17.23
N GLY A 180 14.92 1.94 17.67
CA GLY A 180 14.02 1.03 16.97
C GLY A 180 12.65 1.04 17.60
N LEU A 181 11.63 0.64 16.83
CA LEU A 181 10.26 0.55 17.32
C LEU A 181 10.20 -0.37 18.55
N ASP A 182 9.62 0.15 19.63
CA ASP A 182 9.47 -0.54 20.91
C ASP A 182 7.98 -0.50 21.30
N PRO A 183 7.23 -1.60 21.04
CA PRO A 183 5.82 -1.66 21.36
C PRO A 183 5.50 -1.66 22.86
N ALA A 184 6.47 -1.74 23.78
CA ALA A 184 6.22 -1.52 25.21
C ALA A 184 5.81 -0.06 25.48
N ARG A 185 6.24 0.87 24.62
CA ARG A 185 6.00 2.31 24.74
C ARG A 185 4.73 2.74 24.00
N ALA A 186 3.84 3.46 24.68
CA ALA A 186 2.56 3.89 24.11
C ALA A 186 2.72 4.88 22.94
N ASP A 187 3.69 5.79 23.01
CA ASP A 187 4.01 6.74 21.95
C ASP A 187 4.54 6.05 20.69
N HIS A 188 5.23 4.93 20.84
CA HIS A 188 5.69 4.10 19.72
C HIS A 188 4.52 3.34 19.08
N ARG A 189 3.56 2.84 19.87
CA ARG A 189 2.33 2.22 19.33
C ARG A 189 1.44 3.24 18.59
N ASP A 190 1.35 4.49 19.07
CA ASP A 190 0.70 5.59 18.31
C ASP A 190 1.44 5.88 16.99
N ALA A 191 2.77 5.93 17.01
CA ALA A 191 3.56 6.12 15.79
C ALA A 191 3.34 4.99 14.78
N LEU A 192 3.32 3.73 15.23
CA LEU A 192 3.02 2.56 14.41
C LEU A 192 1.62 2.65 13.79
N LEU A 193 0.60 3.01 14.58
CA LEU A 193 -0.78 3.15 14.09
C LEU A 193 -0.88 4.18 12.95
N ARG A 194 -0.24 5.34 13.13
CA ARG A 194 -0.23 6.40 12.10
C ARG A 194 0.49 5.95 10.84
N TRP A 195 1.63 5.27 11.00
CA TRP A 195 2.39 4.74 9.87
C TRP A 195 1.57 3.70 9.09
N LEU A 196 0.95 2.71 9.76
CA LEU A 196 0.06 1.73 9.13
C LEU A 196 -1.09 2.38 8.36
N ASN A 197 -1.68 3.44 8.91
CA ASN A 197 -2.76 4.16 8.24
C ASN A 197 -2.29 4.98 7.04
N SER A 198 -1.08 5.57 7.09
CA SER A 198 -0.47 6.20 5.91
C SER A 198 -0.20 5.20 4.78
N TRP A 199 -0.15 3.91 5.09
CA TRP A 199 -0.01 2.78 4.14
C TRP A 199 -1.35 2.09 3.83
N GLY A 200 -2.49 2.73 4.13
CA GLY A 200 -3.83 2.29 3.73
C GLY A 200 -4.52 1.25 4.63
N CYS A 201 -4.01 0.97 5.83
CA CYS A 201 -4.59 -0.05 6.74
C CYS A 201 -5.91 0.36 7.44
N ARG A 202 -6.32 1.64 7.38
CA ARG A 202 -7.63 2.17 7.84
C ARG A 202 -8.09 1.66 9.22
N ILE A 203 -7.18 1.68 10.18
CA ILE A 203 -7.41 1.38 11.59
C ILE A 203 -7.90 2.66 12.27
N ARG A 204 -8.95 2.58 13.08
CA ARG A 204 -9.57 3.75 13.71
C ARG A 204 -8.68 4.31 14.82
N TYR A 205 -8.45 5.62 14.83
CA TYR A 205 -7.85 6.31 15.97
C TYR A 205 -8.86 6.41 17.13
N PRO A 206 -8.47 6.10 18.38
CA PRO A 206 -9.35 6.27 19.54
C PRO A 206 -9.61 7.76 19.79
N ARG A 207 -10.82 8.11 20.27
CA ARG A 207 -11.11 9.45 20.79
C ARG A 207 -10.72 9.54 22.26
N ALA A 208 -10.58 10.75 22.79
CA ALA A 208 -10.33 10.96 24.21
C ALA A 208 -11.40 10.25 25.06
N GLY A 209 -10.95 9.41 26.00
CA GLY A 209 -11.82 8.61 26.86
C GLY A 209 -12.41 7.33 26.25
N GLU A 210 -12.14 7.05 24.96
CA GLU A 210 -12.55 5.78 24.35
C GLU A 210 -11.48 4.69 24.53
N PRO A 211 -11.88 3.40 24.57
CA PRO A 211 -10.93 2.31 24.47
C PRO A 211 -10.08 2.39 23.20
N ALA A 212 -8.80 2.06 23.33
CA ALA A 212 -7.83 2.02 22.24
C ALA A 212 -7.42 0.56 21.94
N PRO A 213 -8.27 -0.26 21.31
CA PRO A 213 -8.05 -1.69 21.16
C PRO A 213 -6.76 -2.02 20.40
N PHE A 214 -6.36 -1.20 19.42
CA PHE A 214 -5.07 -1.33 18.75
C PHE A 214 -3.90 -1.14 19.74
N ASP A 215 -3.94 -0.08 20.55
CA ASP A 215 -2.90 0.27 21.51
C ASP A 215 -2.73 -0.85 22.56
N THR A 216 -3.84 -1.21 23.24
CA THR A 216 -3.82 -2.26 24.26
C THR A 216 -3.53 -3.63 23.68
N GLY A 217 -4.03 -3.93 22.48
CA GLY A 217 -3.82 -5.20 21.80
C GLY A 217 -2.37 -5.39 21.40
N VAL A 218 -1.73 -4.36 20.83
CA VAL A 218 -0.31 -4.43 20.44
C VAL A 218 0.59 -4.51 21.67
N ALA A 219 0.24 -3.84 22.77
CA ALA A 219 0.95 -3.98 24.04
C ALA A 219 0.90 -5.42 24.57
N GLY A 220 -0.30 -6.04 24.57
CA GLY A 220 -0.47 -7.42 25.03
C GLY A 220 0.19 -8.46 24.12
N TRP A 221 0.12 -8.26 22.81
CA TRP A 221 0.86 -9.07 21.84
C TRP A 221 2.36 -8.97 22.08
N TRP A 222 2.89 -7.75 22.29
CA TRP A 222 4.31 -7.55 22.56
C TRP A 222 4.76 -8.21 23.86
N ALA A 223 3.97 -8.13 24.94
CA ALA A 223 4.28 -8.82 26.19
C ALA A 223 4.36 -10.35 26.04
N THR A 224 3.73 -10.91 25.02
CA THR A 224 3.78 -12.36 24.71
C THR A 224 5.03 -12.71 23.89
N TRP A 225 5.42 -11.82 22.97
CA TRP A 225 6.43 -12.10 21.94
C TRP A 225 7.78 -11.45 22.21
N SER A 226 7.91 -10.43 23.07
CA SER A 226 9.13 -9.62 23.22
C SER A 226 10.40 -10.44 23.45
N ASP A 227 10.29 -11.50 24.24
CA ASP A 227 11.45 -12.30 24.67
C ASP A 227 11.83 -13.39 23.67
N THR A 228 10.90 -13.74 22.76
CA THR A 228 11.06 -14.87 21.83
C THR A 228 11.00 -14.46 20.36
N LEU A 229 10.62 -13.21 20.06
CA LEU A 229 10.56 -12.71 18.70
C LEU A 229 11.98 -12.57 18.14
N PRO A 230 12.32 -13.24 17.03
CA PRO A 230 13.68 -13.26 16.52
C PRO A 230 14.23 -11.88 16.17
N HIS A 231 15.56 -11.81 16.14
CA HIS A 231 16.35 -10.67 15.66
C HIS A 231 17.31 -11.14 14.58
N GLY A 232 17.88 -10.21 13.81
CA GLY A 232 18.84 -10.50 12.74
C GLY A 232 18.40 -9.89 11.41
N THR A 233 19.06 -10.35 10.35
CA THR A 233 18.78 -9.94 8.98
C THR A 233 18.02 -11.05 8.24
N LEU A 234 17.43 -10.73 7.08
CA LEU A 234 16.55 -11.64 6.34
C LEU A 234 17.33 -12.87 5.84
N ALA A 235 18.54 -12.68 5.31
CA ALA A 235 19.38 -13.81 4.88
C ALA A 235 19.88 -14.66 6.07
N GLY A 236 19.99 -14.06 7.26
CA GLY A 236 20.47 -14.71 8.48
C GLY A 236 19.42 -15.52 9.26
N LEU A 237 18.17 -15.56 8.81
CA LEU A 237 17.11 -16.27 9.54
C LEU A 237 17.25 -17.79 9.40
N ASP A 238 17.34 -18.51 10.51
CA ASP A 238 17.16 -19.96 10.51
C ASP A 238 15.67 -20.36 10.41
N ASP A 239 15.40 -21.65 10.20
CA ASP A 239 14.03 -22.15 10.05
C ASP A 239 13.18 -21.95 11.32
N ALA A 240 13.81 -21.96 12.50
CA ALA A 240 13.12 -21.74 13.77
C ALA A 240 12.66 -20.28 13.90
N ALA A 241 13.50 -19.33 13.48
CA ALA A 241 13.20 -17.91 13.43
C ALA A 241 12.07 -17.61 12.42
N VAL A 242 12.15 -18.18 11.21
CA VAL A 242 11.08 -18.05 10.21
C VAL A 242 9.75 -18.61 10.74
N ALA A 243 9.77 -19.77 11.38
CA ALA A 243 8.58 -20.37 11.99
C ALA A 243 8.02 -19.52 13.15
N ALA A 244 8.90 -18.91 13.96
CA ALA A 244 8.50 -18.01 15.04
C ALA A 244 7.81 -16.75 14.49
N PHE A 245 8.34 -16.12 13.44
CA PHE A 245 7.69 -15.00 12.78
C PHE A 245 6.33 -15.37 12.17
N GLY A 246 6.19 -16.56 11.60
CA GLY A 246 4.90 -17.08 11.11
C GLY A 246 3.83 -17.14 12.20
N ARG A 247 4.17 -17.67 13.39
CA ARG A 247 3.24 -17.71 14.53
C ARG A 247 2.93 -16.31 15.06
N ALA A 248 3.95 -15.46 15.22
CA ALA A 248 3.80 -14.09 15.68
C ALA A 248 2.90 -13.26 14.75
N TYR A 249 3.05 -13.47 13.44
CA TYR A 249 2.17 -12.91 12.40
C TYR A 249 0.73 -13.40 12.58
N GLY A 250 0.52 -14.71 12.73
CA GLY A 250 -0.81 -15.32 12.93
C GLY A 250 -1.59 -14.67 14.09
N ASP A 251 -0.92 -14.46 15.22
CA ASP A 251 -1.50 -13.77 16.37
C ASP A 251 -1.88 -12.32 16.03
N LEU A 252 -0.97 -11.56 15.40
CA LEU A 252 -1.25 -10.19 14.96
C LEU A 252 -2.44 -10.11 14.00
N VAL A 253 -2.61 -11.05 13.07
CA VAL A 253 -3.74 -11.04 12.12
C VAL A 253 -5.09 -11.04 12.84
N THR A 254 -5.18 -11.72 13.98
CA THR A 254 -6.40 -11.87 14.76
C THR A 254 -6.61 -10.77 15.80
N LEU A 255 -5.60 -9.92 16.04
CA LEU A 255 -5.62 -8.85 17.03
C LEU A 255 -6.84 -7.92 16.85
N PRO A 256 -7.73 -7.78 17.85
CA PRO A 256 -8.88 -6.87 17.80
C PRO A 256 -8.47 -5.40 17.66
N VAL A 257 -8.99 -4.69 16.66
CA VAL A 257 -8.73 -3.24 16.46
C VAL A 257 -9.97 -2.37 16.55
N THR A 258 -11.13 -2.96 16.85
CA THR A 258 -12.36 -2.22 17.17
C THR A 258 -13.04 -2.82 18.39
N THR A 259 -13.82 -2.01 19.10
CA THR A 259 -14.69 -2.46 20.19
C THR A 259 -16.14 -2.60 19.72
N GLY A 260 -16.96 -3.37 20.45
CA GLY A 260 -18.39 -3.52 20.21
C GLY A 260 -18.80 -4.87 19.61
N ARG A 261 -20.04 -4.94 19.10
CA ARG A 261 -20.68 -6.21 18.65
C ARG A 261 -20.04 -6.83 17.40
N SER A 262 -19.35 -6.06 16.58
CA SER A 262 -18.59 -6.55 15.43
C SER A 262 -17.13 -6.12 15.59
N VAL A 263 -16.32 -7.03 16.10
CA VAL A 263 -14.88 -6.81 16.29
C VAL A 263 -14.18 -7.11 14.97
N ARG A 264 -13.57 -6.08 14.38
CA ARG A 264 -12.61 -6.26 13.28
C ARG A 264 -11.24 -6.57 13.85
N SER A 265 -10.54 -7.48 13.23
CA SER A 265 -9.13 -7.72 13.52
C SER A 265 -8.23 -6.79 12.72
N LEU A 266 -6.95 -6.74 13.11
CA LEU A 266 -5.90 -5.99 12.42
C LEU A 266 -5.76 -6.45 10.97
N GLY A 267 -5.87 -7.77 10.75
CA GLY A 267 -5.86 -8.38 9.43
C GLY A 267 -4.45 -8.57 8.85
N PRO A 268 -4.36 -9.32 7.74
CA PRO A 268 -3.09 -9.85 7.22
C PRO A 268 -2.10 -8.78 6.77
N THR A 269 -2.56 -7.81 5.97
CA THR A 269 -1.66 -6.77 5.42
C THR A 269 -1.11 -5.86 6.51
N ALA A 270 -1.94 -5.48 7.50
CA ALA A 270 -1.46 -4.63 8.60
C ALA A 270 -0.54 -5.40 9.56
N ALA A 271 -0.78 -6.69 9.79
CA ALA A 271 0.11 -7.54 10.58
C ALA A 271 1.51 -7.68 9.96
N ALA A 272 1.61 -7.95 8.66
CA ALA A 272 2.89 -8.04 7.96
C ALA A 272 3.67 -6.72 8.01
N LYS A 273 2.99 -5.59 7.77
CA LYS A 273 3.59 -4.25 7.87
C LYS A 273 4.04 -3.93 9.30
N ALA A 274 3.28 -4.32 10.31
CA ALA A 274 3.66 -4.13 11.71
C ALA A 274 4.91 -4.92 12.09
N LEU A 275 5.04 -6.17 11.62
CA LEU A 275 6.26 -6.95 11.80
C LEU A 275 7.45 -6.34 11.05
N TYR A 276 7.26 -5.82 9.84
CA TYR A 276 8.30 -5.08 9.13
C TYR A 276 8.77 -3.85 9.88
N ALA A 277 7.85 -3.02 10.39
CA ALA A 277 8.21 -1.86 11.20
C ALA A 277 9.02 -2.23 12.46
N LEU A 278 8.74 -3.39 13.04
CA LEU A 278 9.40 -3.90 14.25
C LEU A 278 10.73 -4.61 13.99
N ARG A 279 10.87 -5.27 12.83
CA ARG A 279 12.05 -6.05 12.41
C ARG A 279 12.38 -5.76 10.94
N PRO A 280 12.79 -4.53 10.61
CA PRO A 280 12.95 -4.13 9.23
C PRO A 280 14.05 -4.90 8.51
N GLU A 281 15.11 -5.33 9.19
CA GLU A 281 16.17 -6.11 8.53
C GLU A 281 15.73 -7.55 8.22
N ALA A 282 14.75 -8.10 8.94
CA ALA A 282 14.38 -9.51 8.86
C ALA A 282 13.06 -9.80 8.13
N ILE A 283 12.16 -8.83 8.06
CA ILE A 283 10.80 -9.07 7.57
C ILE A 283 10.65 -8.47 6.19
N MET A 284 10.60 -9.33 5.17
CA MET A 284 10.06 -8.95 3.86
C MET A 284 8.55 -8.84 4.00
N ALA A 285 8.02 -7.62 3.98
CA ALA A 285 6.59 -7.39 4.05
C ALA A 285 5.87 -7.96 2.80
N TRP A 286 4.54 -7.93 2.85
CA TRP A 286 3.71 -8.17 1.67
C TRP A 286 2.45 -7.31 1.69
N ASP A 287 1.87 -7.09 0.52
CA ASP A 287 0.50 -6.60 0.40
C ASP A 287 -0.46 -7.73 0.00
N ALA A 288 -1.73 -7.39 -0.17
CA ALA A 288 -2.73 -8.37 -0.55
C ALA A 288 -2.50 -8.96 -1.95
N ALA A 289 -1.95 -8.20 -2.90
CA ALA A 289 -1.70 -8.66 -4.25
C ALA A 289 -0.48 -9.59 -4.32
N ILE A 290 0.59 -9.26 -3.59
CA ILE A 290 1.78 -10.10 -3.44
C ILE A 290 1.39 -11.44 -2.83
N ALA A 291 0.71 -11.41 -1.68
CA ALA A 291 0.32 -12.63 -0.97
C ALA A 291 -0.62 -13.52 -1.80
N GLU A 292 -1.62 -12.93 -2.46
CA GLU A 292 -2.56 -13.68 -3.32
C GLU A 292 -1.86 -14.31 -4.52
N ARG A 293 -0.96 -13.59 -5.19
CA ARG A 293 -0.29 -14.10 -6.40
C ARG A 293 0.79 -15.13 -6.10
N LEU A 294 1.53 -14.96 -5.01
CA LEU A 294 2.60 -15.89 -4.65
C LEU A 294 2.05 -17.11 -3.91
N HIS A 295 1.10 -16.91 -3.00
CA HIS A 295 0.73 -17.94 -2.03
C HIS A 295 -0.73 -18.35 -2.06
N GLY A 296 -1.60 -17.60 -2.77
CA GLY A 296 -3.05 -17.85 -2.87
C GLY A 296 -3.84 -17.65 -1.57
N THR A 297 -3.16 -17.46 -0.45
CA THR A 297 -3.75 -17.20 0.86
C THR A 297 -2.92 -16.16 1.62
N ARG A 298 -3.45 -15.68 2.76
CA ARG A 298 -2.83 -14.65 3.59
C ARG A 298 -2.68 -15.08 5.06
N ASP A 299 -2.71 -16.39 5.28
CA ASP A 299 -2.57 -17.01 6.58
C ASP A 299 -1.10 -17.08 7.05
N ALA A 300 -0.89 -17.57 8.27
CA ALA A 300 0.43 -17.71 8.85
C ALA A 300 1.36 -18.65 8.06
N ALA A 301 0.83 -19.72 7.47
CA ALA A 301 1.65 -20.66 6.69
C ALA A 301 2.14 -20.02 5.38
N ALA A 302 1.28 -19.24 4.72
CA ALA A 302 1.67 -18.45 3.56
C ALA A 302 2.71 -17.38 3.92
N PHE A 303 2.58 -16.71 5.06
CA PHE A 303 3.58 -15.74 5.51
C PHE A 303 4.93 -16.40 5.83
N THR A 304 4.93 -17.58 6.45
CA THR A 304 6.15 -18.39 6.67
C THR A 304 6.85 -18.71 5.35
N ARG A 305 6.10 -19.21 4.34
CA ARG A 305 6.65 -19.48 3.00
C ARG A 305 7.19 -18.22 2.33
N HIS A 306 6.53 -17.08 2.51
CA HIS A 306 6.98 -15.79 2.00
C HIS A 306 8.33 -15.36 2.59
N LEU A 307 8.52 -15.54 3.91
CA LEU A 307 9.80 -15.25 4.55
C LEU A 307 10.90 -16.24 4.14
N THR A 308 10.59 -17.53 3.98
CA THR A 308 11.54 -18.51 3.41
C THR A 308 11.98 -18.07 2.01
N LEU A 309 11.03 -17.72 1.13
CA LEU A 309 11.33 -17.22 -0.21
C LEU A 309 12.23 -15.97 -0.16
N GLY A 310 11.88 -15.00 0.69
CA GLY A 310 12.68 -13.78 0.87
C GLY A 310 14.09 -14.03 1.37
N ARG A 311 14.26 -14.96 2.32
CA ARG A 311 15.57 -15.40 2.82
C ARG A 311 16.42 -16.02 1.72
N ASP A 312 15.82 -16.91 0.93
CA ASP A 312 16.53 -17.60 -0.15
C ASP A 312 16.95 -16.61 -1.24
N TRP A 313 16.08 -15.64 -1.57
CA TRP A 313 16.38 -14.56 -2.51
C TRP A 313 17.45 -13.60 -1.99
N ALA A 314 17.38 -13.21 -0.72
CA ALA A 314 18.41 -12.38 -0.10
C ALA A 314 19.78 -13.10 -0.17
N SER A 315 19.83 -14.38 0.20
CA SER A 315 21.04 -15.19 0.14
C SER A 315 21.61 -15.29 -1.27
N ALA A 316 20.75 -15.48 -2.29
CA ALA A 316 21.17 -15.57 -3.68
C ALA A 316 21.81 -14.26 -4.19
N VAL A 317 21.22 -13.10 -3.89
CA VAL A 317 21.76 -11.80 -4.33
C VAL A 317 23.05 -11.44 -3.57
N LEU A 318 23.14 -11.79 -2.30
CA LEU A 318 24.39 -11.62 -1.54
C LEU A 318 25.51 -12.50 -2.11
N ALA A 319 25.20 -13.73 -2.50
CA ALA A 319 26.16 -14.61 -3.17
C ALA A 319 26.56 -14.10 -4.57
N GLU A 320 25.62 -13.54 -5.34
CA GLU A 320 25.89 -12.93 -6.65
C GLU A 320 26.85 -11.74 -6.55
N THR A 321 26.65 -10.88 -5.54
CA THR A 321 27.36 -9.60 -5.43
C THR A 321 28.62 -9.66 -4.57
N GLY A 322 28.71 -10.62 -3.65
CA GLY A 322 29.75 -10.66 -2.61
C GLY A 322 29.62 -9.56 -1.55
N ALA A 323 28.52 -8.79 -1.56
CA ALA A 323 28.26 -7.73 -0.60
C ALA A 323 27.67 -8.28 0.71
N THR A 324 27.82 -7.55 1.80
CA THR A 324 27.03 -7.80 3.01
C THR A 324 25.61 -7.26 2.87
N GLU A 325 24.69 -7.78 3.69
CA GLU A 325 23.27 -7.34 3.66
C GLU A 325 23.09 -5.86 4.03
N ALA A 326 24.02 -5.29 4.80
CA ALA A 326 24.03 -3.87 5.14
C ALA A 326 24.55 -2.97 4.00
N GLU A 327 25.43 -3.49 3.13
CA GLU A 327 26.01 -2.73 2.00
C GLU A 327 25.10 -2.75 0.77
N LEU A 328 24.38 -3.86 0.57
CA LEU A 328 23.59 -4.11 -0.64
C LEU A 328 22.57 -2.99 -0.95
N PRO A 329 21.82 -2.42 0.02
CA PRO A 329 20.92 -1.31 -0.27
C PRO A 329 21.61 -0.09 -0.89
N GLY A 330 22.81 0.25 -0.43
CA GLY A 330 23.61 1.33 -1.00
C GLY A 330 24.03 1.05 -2.45
N LEU A 331 24.42 -0.19 -2.74
CA LEU A 331 24.80 -0.62 -4.09
C LEU A 331 23.61 -0.62 -5.07
N VAL A 332 22.42 -0.95 -4.57
CA VAL A 332 21.16 -0.93 -5.34
C VAL A 332 20.65 0.51 -5.58
N GLY A 333 21.15 1.50 -4.84
CA GLY A 333 20.70 2.90 -4.95
C GLY A 333 19.53 3.24 -4.01
N ARG A 334 19.38 2.50 -2.91
CA ARG A 334 18.32 2.64 -1.88
C ARG A 334 18.93 2.62 -0.47
N PRO A 335 19.87 3.54 -0.12
CA PRO A 335 20.69 3.43 1.09
C PRO A 335 19.92 3.57 2.42
N ASP A 336 18.73 4.18 2.40
CA ASP A 336 17.95 4.47 3.62
C ASP A 336 16.92 3.39 3.98
N VAL A 337 16.93 2.26 3.25
CA VAL A 337 15.98 1.16 3.43
C VAL A 337 16.69 -0.19 3.46
N PRO A 338 16.16 -1.19 4.20
CA PRO A 338 16.78 -2.51 4.29
C PRO A 338 16.56 -3.34 3.01
N LEU A 339 17.39 -4.38 2.81
CA LEU A 339 17.23 -5.34 1.71
C LEU A 339 15.83 -5.96 1.66
N SER A 340 15.26 -6.28 2.82
CA SER A 340 13.90 -6.82 2.93
C SER A 340 12.83 -5.92 2.26
N LYS A 341 13.02 -4.59 2.33
CA LYS A 341 12.14 -3.60 1.69
C LYS A 341 12.39 -3.57 0.19
N ILE A 342 13.65 -3.62 -0.24
CA ILE A 342 14.01 -3.67 -1.66
C ILE A 342 13.42 -4.91 -2.35
N LEU A 343 13.39 -6.07 -1.66
CA LEU A 343 12.75 -7.28 -2.18
C LEU A 343 11.21 -7.15 -2.25
N ASP A 344 10.58 -6.53 -1.25
CA ASP A 344 9.14 -6.17 -1.30
C ASP A 344 8.85 -5.19 -2.46
N GLU A 345 9.69 -4.18 -2.66
CA GLU A 345 9.62 -3.22 -3.77
C GLU A 345 9.77 -3.93 -5.12
N PHE A 346 10.73 -4.85 -5.25
CA PHE A 346 10.87 -5.69 -6.44
C PHE A 346 9.60 -6.50 -6.70
N LEU A 347 9.03 -7.15 -5.68
CA LEU A 347 7.76 -7.87 -5.82
C LEU A 347 6.62 -6.95 -6.22
N TYR A 348 6.55 -5.75 -5.66
CA TYR A 348 5.58 -4.74 -6.03
C TYR A 348 5.73 -4.34 -7.50
N VAL A 349 6.93 -3.98 -7.96
CA VAL A 349 7.18 -3.64 -9.38
C VAL A 349 6.86 -4.84 -10.26
N ARG A 350 7.32 -6.04 -9.93
CA ARG A 350 7.11 -7.23 -10.78
C ARG A 350 5.66 -7.61 -10.91
N LEU A 351 4.95 -7.68 -9.79
CA LEU A 351 3.59 -8.17 -9.78
C LEU A 351 2.61 -7.04 -10.14
N SER A 352 2.82 -5.83 -9.64
CA SER A 352 1.90 -4.71 -9.85
C SER A 352 2.24 -3.86 -11.08
N MET A 353 3.49 -3.87 -11.59
CA MET A 353 3.93 -3.01 -12.71
C MET A 353 4.51 -3.76 -13.93
N ARG A 354 5.15 -4.94 -13.82
CA ARG A 354 5.67 -5.71 -14.98
C ARG A 354 4.61 -6.52 -15.75
N SER A 355 3.33 -6.21 -15.54
CA SER A 355 2.27 -6.58 -16.51
C SER A 355 2.37 -5.74 -17.81
N SER A 356 3.39 -4.88 -17.94
CA SER A 356 3.48 -3.78 -18.91
C SER A 356 4.79 -3.71 -19.71
N ALA A 357 5.61 -4.78 -19.75
CA ALA A 357 6.78 -4.84 -20.65
C ALA A 357 6.41 -5.60 -21.96
N PRO A 358 6.98 -5.20 -23.12
CA PRO A 358 6.36 -5.29 -24.45
C PRO A 358 5.99 -6.68 -24.96
#